data_AF-A0A7X5TT40-F1
#
_entry.id   AF-A0A7X5TT40-F1
#
_cell.length_a   1.000
_cell.length_b   1.000
_cell.length_c   1.000
_cell.angle_alpha   90.00
_cell.angle_beta   90.00
_cell.angle_gamma   90.00
#
_symmetry.space_group_name_H-M   'P 1'
#
loop_
_entity.id
_entity.type
_entity.pdbx_description
1 polymer ?
#
loop_
_entity_poly.entity_id
_entity_poly.type
_entity_poly.pdbx_seq_one_letter_code
_entity_poly.pdbx_strand_id
1 'polypeptide(L)'
;MVISWNTLKEAREAADLTQTELAQAIGVSLRTVVNWEKVGSKVPANREYKVIEALNGAIESANTQALTPTGKPARSALSEVGFESETIRWLITIGTLIESIPPESREPAVNIAIASLAGNIAPVQHQAPTNVTPLRPLGTVFEDDFDTATDDEISDALRFPHAASDRPGLEAEQESPDTP
;
A
#
# COMPACT_ATOMS: atom_id res chain seq x y z
N MET A 1 -12.36 -26.45 15.91
CA MET A 1 -13.33 -25.37 15.64
C MET A 1 -13.96 -25.73 14.32
N VAL A 2 -15.18 -26.25 14.29
CA VAL A 2 -15.67 -26.92 13.07
C VAL A 2 -15.93 -25.91 11.95
N ILE A 3 -15.10 -25.95 10.91
CA ILE A 3 -15.24 -25.09 9.73
C ILE A 3 -16.44 -25.59 8.92
N SER A 4 -17.45 -24.73 8.76
CA SER A 4 -18.63 -25.03 7.94
C SER A 4 -18.30 -24.90 6.45
N TRP A 5 -19.05 -25.61 5.59
CA TRP A 5 -18.87 -25.54 4.13
C TRP A 5 -18.96 -24.10 3.58
N ASN A 6 -19.85 -23.27 4.15
CA ASN A 6 -20.05 -21.88 3.71
C ASN A 6 -18.85 -21.03 4.08
N THR A 7 -18.37 -21.16 5.33
CA THR A 7 -17.17 -20.46 5.82
C THR A 7 -15.93 -20.84 5.00
N LEU A 8 -15.79 -22.11 4.62
CA LEU A 8 -14.68 -22.55 3.77
C LEU A 8 -14.73 -21.90 2.39
N LYS A 9 -15.92 -21.88 1.76
CA LYS A 9 -16.12 -21.29 0.44
C LYS A 9 -15.86 -19.79 0.44
N GLU A 10 -16.42 -19.07 1.41
CA GLU A 10 -16.23 -17.62 1.58
C GLU A 10 -14.74 -17.29 1.81
N ALA A 11 -14.06 -18.03 2.69
CA ALA A 11 -12.64 -17.80 2.95
C ALA A 11 -11.76 -18.11 1.74
N ARG A 12 -12.12 -19.14 0.94
CA ARG A 12 -11.43 -19.45 -0.32
C ARG A 12 -11.60 -18.32 -1.33
N GLU A 13 -12.82 -17.81 -1.51
CA GLU A 13 -13.13 -16.72 -2.43
C GLU A 13 -12.46 -15.42 -2.00
N ALA A 14 -12.42 -15.12 -0.70
CA ALA A 14 -11.70 -13.97 -0.16
C ALA A 14 -10.17 -14.05 -0.37
N ALA A 15 -9.62 -15.26 -0.54
CA ALA A 15 -8.22 -15.50 -0.83
C ALA A 15 -7.93 -15.64 -2.34
N ASP A 16 -8.93 -15.41 -3.22
CA ASP A 16 -8.86 -15.60 -4.67
C ASP A 16 -8.33 -16.97 -5.11
N LEU A 17 -8.55 -18.01 -4.29
CA LEU A 17 -8.10 -19.36 -4.60
C LEU A 17 -9.16 -20.14 -5.39
N THR A 18 -8.72 -20.88 -6.40
CA THR A 18 -9.54 -21.94 -6.99
C THR A 18 -9.61 -23.17 -6.07
N GLN A 19 -10.63 -24.01 -6.24
CA GLN A 19 -10.74 -25.27 -5.49
C GLN A 19 -9.55 -26.21 -5.72
N THR A 20 -8.93 -26.15 -6.90
CA THR A 20 -7.75 -26.96 -7.26
C THR A 20 -6.51 -26.49 -6.52
N GLU A 21 -6.27 -25.18 -6.44
CA GLU A 21 -5.13 -24.62 -5.71
C GLU A 21 -5.25 -24.88 -4.21
N LEU A 22 -6.45 -24.72 -3.64
CA LEU A 22 -6.70 -25.07 -2.25
C LEU A 22 -6.44 -26.56 -1.98
N ALA A 23 -6.87 -27.44 -2.89
CA ALA A 23 -6.62 -28.88 -2.77
C ALA A 23 -5.12 -29.20 -2.80
N GLN A 24 -4.36 -28.55 -3.69
CA GLN A 24 -2.91 -28.69 -3.78
C GLN A 24 -2.20 -28.20 -2.53
N ALA A 25 -2.57 -27.01 -2.01
CA ALA A 25 -1.97 -26.43 -0.80
C ALA A 25 -2.14 -27.33 0.43
N ILE A 26 -3.31 -27.96 0.57
CA ILE A 26 -3.61 -28.86 1.71
C ILE A 26 -3.01 -30.28 1.50
N GLY A 27 -2.73 -30.65 0.25
CA GLY A 27 -2.30 -32.00 -0.14
C GLY A 27 -3.46 -33.01 -0.13
N VAL A 28 -4.62 -32.63 -0.69
CA VAL A 28 -5.79 -33.51 -0.86
C VAL A 28 -6.27 -33.50 -2.30
N SER A 29 -7.17 -34.42 -2.66
CA SER A 29 -7.75 -34.44 -4.01
C SER A 29 -8.79 -33.32 -4.18
N LEU A 30 -8.94 -32.80 -5.41
CA LEU A 30 -10.00 -31.83 -5.75
C LEU A 30 -11.39 -32.33 -5.32
N ARG A 31 -11.68 -33.61 -5.55
CA ARG A 31 -12.95 -34.24 -5.15
C ARG A 31 -13.22 -34.13 -3.65
N THR A 32 -12.17 -34.16 -2.83
CA THR A 32 -12.28 -33.98 -1.37
C THR A 32 -12.73 -32.57 -1.02
N VAL A 33 -12.15 -31.55 -1.66
CA VAL A 33 -12.52 -30.14 -1.45
C VAL A 33 -13.94 -29.87 -1.93
N VAL A 34 -14.32 -30.36 -3.12
CA VAL A 34 -15.70 -30.28 -3.63
C VAL A 34 -16.70 -30.90 -2.66
N ASN A 35 -16.35 -32.03 -2.03
CA ASN A 35 -17.21 -32.67 -1.04
C ASN A 35 -17.31 -31.83 0.24
N TRP A 36 -16.23 -31.18 0.68
CA TRP A 36 -16.25 -30.29 1.85
C TRP A 36 -17.06 -29.01 1.62
N GLU A 37 -17.01 -28.44 0.42
CA GLU A 37 -17.78 -27.24 0.05
C GLU A 37 -19.25 -27.51 -0.29
N LYS A 38 -19.67 -28.78 -0.33
CA LYS A 38 -21.07 -29.14 -0.58
C LYS A 38 -21.92 -28.80 0.64
N VAL A 39 -23.11 -28.24 0.38
CA VAL A 39 -24.09 -27.88 1.43
C VAL A 39 -24.30 -29.02 2.43
N GLY A 40 -24.15 -28.70 3.72
CA GLY A 40 -24.30 -29.64 4.83
C GLY A 40 -23.05 -30.46 5.17
N SER A 41 -21.99 -30.35 4.38
CA SER A 41 -20.71 -31.01 4.66
C SER A 41 -19.86 -30.18 5.63
N LYS A 42 -18.86 -30.86 6.22
CA LYS A 42 -17.95 -30.27 7.21
C LYS A 42 -16.53 -30.75 6.95
N VAL A 43 -15.57 -29.89 7.23
CA VAL A 43 -14.15 -30.26 7.20
C VAL A 43 -13.86 -31.16 8.41
N PRO A 44 -13.18 -32.31 8.23
CA PRO A 44 -12.74 -33.14 9.34
C PRO A 44 -11.80 -32.39 10.28
N ALA A 45 -11.96 -32.60 11.60
CA ALA A 45 -11.18 -31.88 12.63
C ALA A 45 -9.65 -32.03 12.47
N ASN A 46 -9.18 -33.18 12.00
CA ASN A 46 -7.76 -33.43 11.75
C ASN A 46 -7.20 -32.72 10.51
N ARG A 47 -8.03 -32.00 9.74
CA ARG A 47 -7.63 -31.23 8.55
C ARG A 47 -7.90 -29.73 8.70
N GLU A 48 -8.61 -29.30 9.74
CA GLU A 48 -8.90 -27.89 10.00
C GLU A 48 -7.63 -27.03 10.00
N TYR A 49 -6.57 -27.47 10.69
CA TYR A 49 -5.33 -26.69 10.79
C TYR A 49 -4.68 -26.42 9.43
N LYS A 50 -4.63 -27.43 8.54
CA LYS A 50 -4.04 -27.30 7.19
C LYS A 50 -4.84 -26.36 6.31
N VAL A 51 -6.17 -26.38 6.46
CA VAL A 51 -7.05 -25.47 5.73
C VAL A 51 -6.78 -24.04 6.16
N ILE A 52 -6.70 -23.78 7.47
CA ILE A 52 -6.42 -22.44 8.00
C ILE A 52 -5.04 -21.96 7.55
N GLU A 53 -4.03 -22.81 7.64
CA GLU A 53 -2.67 -22.51 7.19
C GLU A 53 -2.60 -22.18 5.70
N ALA A 54 -3.26 -22.99 4.85
CA ALA A 54 -3.31 -22.75 3.41
C ALA A 54 -4.03 -21.44 3.05
N LEU A 55 -5.12 -21.12 3.73
CA LEU A 55 -5.87 -19.88 3.50
C LEU A 55 -5.08 -18.65 3.95
N ASN A 56 -4.46 -18.68 5.13
CA ASN A 56 -3.62 -17.57 5.62
C ASN A 56 -2.41 -17.36 4.72
N GLY A 57 -1.71 -18.44 4.34
CA GLY A 57 -0.57 -18.34 3.43
C GLY A 57 -0.94 -17.78 2.06
N ALA A 58 -2.15 -18.08 1.56
CA ALA A 58 -2.65 -17.52 0.30
C ALA A 58 -2.98 -16.03 0.42
N ILE A 59 -3.62 -15.59 1.52
CA ILE A 59 -3.88 -14.18 1.77
C ILE A 59 -2.57 -13.39 1.89
N GLU A 60 -1.58 -13.92 2.62
CA GLU A 60 -0.26 -13.31 2.73
C GLU A 60 0.46 -13.26 1.37
N SER A 61 0.35 -14.32 0.57
CA SER A 61 0.94 -14.37 -0.78
C SER A 61 0.25 -13.41 -1.75
N ALA A 62 -1.07 -13.27 -1.68
CA ALA A 62 -1.84 -12.31 -2.47
C ALA A 62 -1.45 -10.88 -2.12
N ASN A 63 -1.32 -10.59 -0.82
CA ASN A 63 -0.86 -9.28 -0.34
C ASN A 63 0.60 -9.00 -0.75
N THR A 64 1.44 -10.04 -0.83
CA THR A 64 2.83 -9.94 -1.28
C THR A 64 2.95 -9.78 -2.80
N GLN A 65 2.10 -10.45 -3.60
CA GLN A 65 2.11 -10.30 -5.07
C GLN A 65 1.56 -8.95 -5.51
N ALA A 66 0.66 -8.34 -4.73
CA ALA A 66 0.27 -6.94 -4.92
C ALA A 66 1.45 -5.95 -4.76
N LEU A 67 2.57 -6.37 -4.16
CA LEU A 67 3.79 -5.57 -3.99
C LEU A 67 4.84 -5.77 -5.11
N THR A 68 4.60 -6.66 -6.09
CA THR A 68 5.50 -6.80 -7.25
C THR A 68 4.78 -6.41 -8.55
N PRO A 69 4.97 -5.17 -9.06
CA PRO A 69 4.51 -4.81 -10.39
C PRO A 69 5.42 -5.48 -11.43
N THR A 70 5.12 -6.72 -11.82
CA THR A 70 5.68 -7.30 -13.04
C THR A 70 4.90 -6.76 -14.24
N GLY A 71 5.18 -5.50 -14.57
CA GLY A 71 4.86 -4.87 -15.85
C GLY A 71 6.15 -4.34 -16.47
N LYS A 72 6.53 -4.92 -17.60
CA LYS A 72 7.55 -4.41 -18.53
C LYS A 72 7.39 -2.88 -18.72
N PRO A 73 8.47 -2.08 -18.74
CA PRO A 73 8.41 -0.66 -18.38
C PRO A 73 7.92 0.22 -19.53
N ALA A 74 6.85 0.97 -19.29
CA ALA A 74 6.51 2.19 -20.02
C ALA A 74 6.13 3.29 -19.02
N ARG A 75 7.19 3.93 -18.49
CA ARG A 75 7.32 5.37 -18.22
C ARG A 75 6.00 6.17 -18.10
N SER A 76 5.46 6.32 -16.88
CA SER A 76 4.87 7.58 -16.34
C SER A 76 4.23 7.38 -14.95
N ALA A 77 4.41 8.40 -14.09
CA ALA A 77 3.71 8.71 -12.83
C ALA A 77 4.05 7.90 -11.54
N LEU A 78 5.12 8.37 -10.88
CA LEU A 78 5.23 8.67 -9.44
C LEU A 78 4.30 7.97 -8.43
N SER A 79 4.85 6.93 -7.81
CA SER A 79 4.77 6.56 -6.38
C SER A 79 3.74 7.28 -5.50
N GLU A 80 2.65 6.60 -5.18
CA GLU A 80 1.94 6.77 -3.91
C GLU A 80 2.36 5.61 -2.99
N VAL A 81 3.05 5.98 -1.92
CA VAL A 81 3.88 5.09 -1.10
C VAL A 81 2.97 4.20 -0.23
N GLY A 82 3.19 2.88 -0.27
CA GLY A 82 2.54 1.89 0.61
C GLY A 82 2.96 1.98 2.09
N PHE A 83 2.98 3.19 2.65
CA PHE A 83 3.26 3.49 4.06
C PHE A 83 1.96 3.59 4.88
N GLU A 84 0.79 3.70 4.24
CA GLU A 84 -0.42 4.08 4.97
C GLU A 84 -1.05 2.96 5.80
N SER A 85 -1.15 1.71 5.34
CA SER A 85 -1.93 0.71 6.08
C SER A 85 -1.29 0.29 7.42
N GLU A 86 0.03 0.11 7.46
CA GLU A 86 0.75 -0.19 8.71
C GLU A 86 0.82 1.04 9.61
N THR A 87 1.01 2.23 9.05
CA THR A 87 1.01 3.48 9.80
C THR A 87 -0.36 3.79 10.39
N ILE A 88 -1.45 3.56 9.65
CA ILE A 88 -2.82 3.72 10.14
C ILE A 88 -3.09 2.74 11.26
N ARG A 89 -2.73 1.47 11.11
CA ARG A 89 -2.89 0.47 12.18
C ARG A 89 -2.08 0.84 13.43
N TRP A 90 -0.86 1.34 13.24
CA TRP A 90 -0.02 1.82 14.33
C TRP A 90 -0.60 3.07 15.03
N LEU A 91 -1.09 4.07 14.26
CA LEU A 91 -1.72 5.28 14.79
C LEU A 91 -3.00 4.97 15.59
N ILE A 92 -3.83 4.04 15.10
CA ILE A 92 -5.03 3.58 15.82
C ILE A 92 -4.63 2.89 17.14
N THR A 93 -3.60 2.04 17.10
CA THR A 93 -3.11 1.33 18.29
C THR A 93 -2.52 2.29 19.33
N ILE A 94 -1.79 3.31 18.91
CA ILE A 94 -1.25 4.33 19.83
C ILE A 94 -2.36 5.23 20.37
N GLY A 95 -3.33 5.63 19.55
CA GLY A 95 -4.46 6.45 19.99
C GLY A 95 -5.28 5.76 21.09
N THR A 96 -5.62 4.49 20.89
CA THR A 96 -6.34 3.69 21.90
C THR A 96 -5.54 3.51 23.19
N LEU A 97 -4.22 3.33 23.09
CA LEU A 97 -3.35 3.22 24.27
C LEU A 97 -3.30 4.53 25.06
N ILE A 98 -3.25 5.69 24.39
CA ILE A 98 -3.25 7.01 25.03
C ILE A 98 -4.58 7.29 25.76
N GLU A 99 -5.71 6.87 25.18
CA GLU A 99 -7.02 7.02 25.81
C GLU A 99 -7.17 6.17 27.07
N SER A 100 -6.46 5.03 27.16
CA SER A 100 -6.46 4.18 28.36
C SER A 100 -5.69 4.76 29.55
N ILE A 101 -4.91 5.85 29.35
CA ILE A 101 -4.16 6.51 30.42
C ILE A 101 -5.08 7.50 31.16
N PRO A 102 -5.15 7.44 32.50
CA PRO A 102 -5.89 8.40 33.32
C PRO A 102 -5.50 9.86 32.99
N PRO A 103 -6.46 10.79 32.94
CA PRO A 103 -6.20 12.17 32.49
C PRO A 103 -5.13 12.88 33.33
N GLU A 104 -5.05 12.60 34.63
CA GLU A 104 -4.05 13.14 35.55
C GLU A 104 -2.61 12.67 35.29
N SER A 105 -2.44 11.56 34.55
CA SER A 105 -1.14 10.94 34.27
C SER A 105 -0.73 11.01 32.79
N ARG A 106 -1.62 11.50 31.92
CA ARG A 106 -1.42 11.47 30.47
C ARG A 106 -0.25 12.35 30.01
N GLU A 107 -0.23 13.61 30.44
CA GLU A 107 0.80 14.58 30.06
C GLU A 107 2.23 14.12 30.45
N PRO A 108 2.52 13.72 31.70
CA PRO A 108 3.86 13.25 32.06
C PRO A 108 4.24 11.95 31.34
N ALA A 109 3.31 11.02 31.12
CA ALA A 109 3.58 9.79 30.39
C ALA A 109 3.93 10.04 28.91
N VAL A 110 3.18 10.93 28.24
CA VAL A 110 3.44 11.32 26.84
C VAL A 110 4.79 12.04 26.73
N ASN A 111 5.10 12.96 27.64
CA ASN A 111 6.38 13.67 27.64
C ASN A 111 7.58 12.72 27.83
N ILE A 112 7.46 11.71 28.70
CA ILE A 112 8.51 10.68 28.87
C ILE A 112 8.66 9.84 27.59
N ALA A 113 7.56 9.45 26.95
CA ALA A 113 7.59 8.69 25.71
C ALA A 113 8.25 9.49 24.58
N ILE A 114 7.89 10.76 24.39
CA ILE A 114 8.50 11.66 23.41
C ILE A 114 9.98 11.84 23.70
N ALA A 115 10.37 12.08 24.95
CA ALA A 115 11.77 12.23 25.33
C ALA A 115 12.59 10.95 25.09
N SER A 116 12.02 9.78 25.36
CA SER A 116 12.65 8.47 25.11
C SER A 116 12.80 8.17 23.61
N LEU A 117 11.80 8.52 22.80
CA LEU A 117 11.84 8.42 21.34
C LEU A 117 12.90 9.37 20.77
N ALA A 118 12.87 10.64 21.14
CA ALA A 118 13.84 11.63 20.71
C ALA A 118 15.28 11.28 21.15
N GLY A 119 15.46 10.73 22.36
CA GLY A 119 16.76 10.29 22.87
C GLY A 119 17.33 9.06 22.15
N ASN A 120 16.46 8.17 21.65
CA ASN A 120 16.88 7.02 20.83
C ASN A 120 17.08 7.36 19.35
N ILE A 121 16.57 8.51 18.89
CA ILE A 121 17.04 9.16 17.67
C ILE A 121 18.34 9.88 18.02
N ALA A 122 19.37 9.12 18.40
CA ALA A 122 20.73 9.65 18.35
C ALA A 122 20.94 10.22 16.94
N PRO A 123 21.66 11.35 16.77
CA PRO A 123 22.05 11.79 15.45
C PRO A 123 22.79 10.61 14.83
N VAL A 124 22.17 9.97 13.84
CA VAL A 124 22.86 9.01 13.00
C VAL A 124 24.05 9.80 12.49
N GLN A 125 25.24 9.50 13.00
CA GLN A 125 26.47 9.95 12.36
C GLN A 125 26.41 9.29 10.99
N HIS A 126 25.81 10.00 10.03
CA HIS A 126 25.99 9.72 8.63
C HIS A 126 27.50 9.82 8.43
N GLN A 127 28.20 8.69 8.53
CA GLN A 127 29.45 8.52 7.82
C GLN A 127 29.06 8.82 6.38
N ALA A 128 29.46 10.00 5.90
CA ALA A 128 29.28 10.39 4.52
C ALA A 128 29.78 9.20 3.69
N PRO A 129 28.96 8.65 2.78
CA PRO A 129 29.39 7.53 1.96
C PRO A 129 30.70 7.95 1.30
N THR A 130 31.80 7.27 1.62
CA THR A 130 33.15 7.60 1.12
C THR A 130 33.33 7.31 -0.37
N ASN A 131 32.23 7.20 -1.11
CA ASN A 131 32.16 6.89 -2.52
C ASN A 131 31.20 7.82 -3.27
N VAL A 132 31.09 9.08 -2.84
CA VAL A 132 30.56 10.13 -3.71
C VAL A 132 31.76 10.73 -4.45
N THR A 133 31.94 10.34 -5.71
CA THR A 133 32.84 11.05 -6.62
C THR A 133 32.42 12.53 -6.61
N PRO A 134 33.28 13.47 -6.20
CA PRO A 134 32.92 14.88 -6.22
C PRO A 134 32.58 15.26 -7.66
N LEU A 135 31.33 15.70 -7.88
CA LEU A 135 30.93 16.31 -9.13
C LEU A 135 31.90 17.44 -9.42
N ARG A 136 32.58 17.35 -10.57
CA ARG A 136 33.42 18.44 -11.08
C ARG A 136 32.57 19.73 -11.05
N PRO A 137 33.09 20.84 -10.52
CA PRO A 137 32.44 22.13 -10.69
C PRO A 137 32.43 22.43 -12.20
N LEU A 138 31.29 22.22 -12.85
CA LEU A 138 31.04 22.70 -14.19
C LEU A 138 30.84 24.20 -14.05
N GLY A 139 31.93 24.94 -14.28
CA GLY A 139 31.86 26.39 -14.38
C GLY A 139 30.96 26.77 -15.54
N THR A 140 29.81 27.33 -15.22
CA THR A 140 29.21 28.49 -15.88
C THR A 140 28.14 29.00 -14.94
N VAL A 141 28.35 30.21 -14.42
CA VAL A 141 27.32 31.04 -13.83
C VAL A 141 26.21 31.18 -14.88
N PHE A 142 25.10 30.48 -14.70
CA PHE A 142 23.84 30.87 -15.32
C PHE A 142 23.25 31.94 -14.40
N GLU A 143 23.48 33.20 -14.75
CA GLU A 143 22.56 34.27 -14.39
C GLU A 143 21.25 33.96 -15.11
N ASP A 144 20.40 33.15 -14.47
CA ASP A 144 19.01 33.00 -14.91
C ASP A 144 18.31 34.30 -14.51
N ASP A 145 17.99 35.12 -15.52
CA ASP A 145 17.10 36.28 -15.46
C ASP A 145 15.69 35.81 -15.09
N PHE A 146 15.52 35.37 -13.85
CA PHE A 146 14.21 35.09 -13.31
C PHE A 146 13.59 36.44 -12.93
N ASP A 147 12.98 37.09 -13.90
CA ASP A 147 12.16 38.28 -13.69
C ASP A 147 11.17 37.98 -12.57
N THR A 148 11.35 38.67 -11.45
CA THR A 148 10.54 38.47 -10.26
C THR A 148 9.13 38.95 -10.61
N ALA A 149 8.16 38.02 -10.64
CA ALA A 149 6.78 38.34 -10.96
C ALA A 149 6.31 39.55 -10.15
N THR A 150 5.80 40.56 -10.84
CA THR A 150 5.33 41.78 -10.20
C THR A 150 4.08 41.49 -9.37
N ASP A 151 3.90 42.22 -8.27
CA ASP A 151 2.81 41.97 -7.30
C ASP A 151 1.41 42.09 -7.92
N ASP A 152 1.30 42.85 -9.02
CA ASP A 152 0.08 42.96 -9.83
C ASP A 152 -0.25 41.65 -10.59
N GLU A 153 0.76 40.94 -11.07
CA GLU A 153 0.61 39.68 -11.81
C GLU A 153 0.14 38.54 -10.88
N ILE A 154 0.62 38.54 -9.63
CA ILE A 154 0.18 37.61 -8.59
C ILE A 154 -1.28 37.88 -8.19
N SER A 155 -1.66 39.15 -8.12
CA SER A 155 -3.01 39.57 -7.75
C SER A 155 -4.06 39.22 -8.82
N ASP A 156 -3.70 39.29 -10.10
CA ASP A 156 -4.61 38.95 -11.20
C ASP A 156 -4.83 37.42 -11.30
N ALA A 157 -3.78 36.62 -11.04
CA ALA A 157 -3.89 35.16 -10.99
C ALA A 157 -4.83 34.65 -9.89
N LEU A 158 -4.95 35.38 -8.77
CA LEU A 158 -5.87 35.04 -7.67
C LEU A 158 -7.32 35.44 -7.95
N ARG A 159 -7.58 36.29 -8.94
CA ARG A 159 -8.91 36.85 -9.19
C ARG A 159 -9.81 35.95 -10.07
N PHE A 160 -9.22 35.02 -10.83
CA PHE A 160 -9.97 34.14 -11.73
C PHE A 160 -9.53 32.67 -11.62
N PRO A 161 -9.98 31.92 -10.59
CA PRO A 161 -9.59 30.52 -10.40
C PRO A 161 -10.15 29.53 -11.45
N HIS A 162 -10.89 30.00 -12.46
CA HIS A 162 -11.60 29.13 -13.43
C HIS A 162 -11.12 29.20 -14.89
N ALA A 163 -10.08 29.96 -15.22
CA ALA A 163 -9.63 30.09 -16.61
C ALA A 163 -8.80 28.90 -17.15
N ALA A 164 -8.48 27.90 -16.33
CA ALA A 164 -7.65 26.76 -16.76
C ALA A 164 -8.43 25.62 -17.47
N SER A 165 -9.76 25.71 -17.60
CA SER A 165 -10.57 24.61 -18.14
C SER A 165 -10.74 24.59 -19.67
N ASP A 166 -10.36 25.64 -20.39
CA ASP A 166 -10.49 25.69 -21.87
C ASP A 166 -9.14 25.49 -22.57
N ARG A 167 -8.55 24.31 -22.42
CA ARG A 167 -7.55 23.81 -23.38
C ARG A 167 -8.24 22.91 -24.41
N PRO A 168 -8.56 23.41 -25.62
CA PRO A 168 -9.06 22.56 -26.70
C PRO A 168 -7.88 21.81 -27.31
N GLY A 169 -7.83 20.49 -27.16
CA GLY A 169 -6.81 19.68 -27.83
C GLY A 169 -6.62 18.31 -27.22
N LEU A 170 -7.56 17.41 -27.46
CA LEU A 170 -7.34 15.96 -27.51
C LEU A 170 -8.55 15.36 -28.23
N GLU A 171 -8.52 15.48 -29.55
CA GLU A 171 -9.41 14.75 -30.45
C GLU A 171 -9.12 13.25 -30.28
N ALA A 172 -10.13 12.51 -29.87
CA ALA A 172 -10.08 11.06 -29.79
C ALA A 172 -10.08 10.49 -31.20
N GLU A 173 -8.95 9.94 -31.64
CA GLU A 173 -8.87 9.06 -32.80
C GLU A 173 -9.76 7.83 -32.54
N GLN A 174 -10.96 7.81 -33.14
CA GLN A 174 -11.78 6.61 -33.26
C GLN A 174 -11.18 5.75 -34.38
N GLU A 175 -10.41 4.74 -33.99
CA GLU A 175 -9.92 3.69 -34.87
C GLU A 175 -11.09 2.78 -35.30
N SER A 176 -11.50 2.93 -36.57
CA SER A 176 -12.45 2.03 -37.25
C SER A 176 -11.78 0.67 -37.47
N PRO A 177 -12.40 -0.47 -37.09
CA PRO A 177 -11.97 -1.76 -37.56
C PRO A 177 -12.57 -2.02 -38.93
N ASP A 178 -11.72 -1.91 -39.95
CA ASP A 178 -11.99 -2.36 -41.31
C ASP A 178 -11.60 -3.85 -41.44
N THR A 179 -12.36 -4.54 -42.31
CA THR A 179 -11.93 -5.68 -43.15
C THR A 179 -11.96 -7.10 -42.56
N PRO A 180 -12.08 -8.18 -43.39
CA PRO A 180 -12.64 -8.35 -44.74
C PRO A 180 -13.95 -9.16 -44.82
#